data_AF-A0A416W755-F1
#
_entry.id   AF-A0A416W755-F1
#
_cell.length_a   1.000
_cell.length_b   1.000
_cell.length_c   1.000
_cell.angle_alpha   90.00
_cell.angle_beta   90.00
_cell.angle_gamma   90.00
#
_symmetry.space_group_name_H-M   'P 1'
#
loop_
_entity.id
_entity.type
_entity.pdbx_description
1 polymer ?
#
loop_
_entity_poly.entity_id
_entity_poly.type
_entity_poly.pdbx_seq_one_letter_code
_entity_poly.pdbx_strand_id
1 'polypeptide(L)'
;MNTEIREYDKNVQFEIGQRIQKMRIKEGLKSIDLATELGITKNQMSRIENGRANCTIPQLYIIAQILNCSVDYLFFKRDTQYSVEQINAINELIKVFK
;
A
#
# COMPACT_ATOMS: atom_id res chain seq x y z
N MET A 1 28.86 -0.73 7.60
CA MET A 1 27.42 -0.54 7.31
C MET A 1 26.75 -0.03 8.59
N ASN A 2 26.72 1.28 8.78
CA ASN A 2 25.84 1.91 9.78
C ASN A 2 24.67 2.49 9.00
N THR A 3 23.74 1.63 8.62
CA THR A 3 22.38 2.06 8.32
C THR A 3 21.62 1.86 9.62
N GLU A 4 21.28 2.95 10.30
CA GLU A 4 20.37 2.91 11.45
C GLU A 4 19.09 2.19 11.00
N ILE A 5 18.88 0.98 11.51
CA ILE A 5 17.65 0.24 11.26
C ILE A 5 16.54 1.01 11.95
N ARG A 6 15.61 1.57 11.16
CA ARG A 6 14.41 2.22 11.72
C ARG A 6 13.52 1.14 12.33
N GLU A 7 13.40 1.15 13.65
CA GLU A 7 12.51 0.23 14.36
C GLU A 7 11.03 0.52 14.07
N TYR A 8 10.19 -0.49 14.24
CA TYR A 8 8.76 -0.34 14.15
C TYR A 8 8.21 0.40 15.37
N ASP A 9 7.62 1.57 15.16
CA ASP A 9 6.98 2.38 16.19
C ASP A 9 5.58 2.85 15.76
N LYS A 10 4.93 3.66 16.60
CA LYS A 10 3.60 4.22 16.31
C LYS A 10 3.60 5.13 15.07
N ASN A 11 4.70 5.80 14.75
CA ASN A 11 4.79 6.65 13.57
C ASN A 11 4.86 5.80 12.30
N VAL A 12 5.69 4.75 12.29
CA VAL A 12 5.75 3.75 11.20
C VAL A 12 4.38 3.12 10.99
N GLN A 13 3.72 2.71 12.08
CA GLN A 13 2.38 2.15 12.03
C GLN A 13 1.36 3.11 11.40
N PHE A 14 1.39 4.39 11.80
CA PHE A 14 0.54 5.42 11.23
C PHE A 14 0.83 5.63 9.73
N GLU A 15 2.09 5.73 9.33
CA GLU A 15 2.48 5.89 7.93
C GLU A 15 2.02 4.74 7.04
N ILE A 16 2.08 3.49 7.53
CA ILE A 16 1.57 2.31 6.83
C ILE A 16 0.04 2.42 6.70
N GLY A 17 -0.65 2.74 7.79
CA GLY A 17 -2.11 2.94 7.80
C GLY A 17 -2.56 4.00 6.79
N GLN A 18 -1.86 5.13 6.73
CA GLN A 18 -2.14 6.21 5.78
C GLN A 18 -1.92 5.78 4.32
N ARG A 19 -0.92 4.94 4.05
CA ARG A 19 -0.69 4.38 2.71
C ARG A 19 -1.79 3.42 2.28
N ILE A 20 -2.25 2.55 3.20
CA ILE A 20 -3.40 1.67 2.96
C ILE A 20 -4.64 2.52 2.64
N GLN A 21 -4.91 3.56 3.45
CA GLN A 21 -6.03 4.46 3.24
C GLN A 21 -5.96 5.16 1.87
N LYS A 22 -4.78 5.68 1.52
CA LYS A 22 -4.55 6.37 0.25
C LYS A 22 -4.84 5.45 -0.94
N MET A 23 -4.29 4.23 -0.92
CA MET A 23 -4.50 3.27 -2.00
C MET A 23 -5.95 2.80 -2.07
N ARG A 24 -6.61 2.58 -0.93
CA ARG A 24 -8.04 2.27 -0.89
C ARG A 24 -8.89 3.35 -1.56
N ILE A 25 -8.62 4.62 -1.27
CA ILE A 25 -9.34 5.75 -1.89
C ILE A 25 -9.04 5.83 -3.39
N LYS A 26 -7.80 5.58 -3.80
CA LYS A 26 -7.39 5.55 -5.22
C LYS A 26 -8.18 4.50 -6.01
N GLU A 27 -8.42 3.33 -5.44
CA GLU A 27 -9.24 2.27 -6.03
C GLU A 27 -10.76 2.52 -5.87
N GLY A 28 -11.18 3.66 -5.32
CA GLY A 28 -12.60 4.03 -5.19
C GLY A 28 -13.36 3.27 -4.10
N LEU A 29 -12.66 2.58 -3.20
CA LEU A 29 -13.27 1.74 -2.16
C LEU A 29 -13.61 2.54 -0.90
N LYS A 30 -14.75 2.27 -0.27
CA LYS A 30 -15.08 2.76 1.07
C LYS A 30 -14.37 1.90 2.13
N SER A 31 -14.17 2.43 3.34
CA SER A 31 -13.56 1.65 4.42
C SER A 31 -14.34 0.38 4.77
N ILE A 32 -15.67 0.36 4.59
CA ILE A 32 -16.47 -0.84 4.85
C ILE A 32 -16.22 -1.93 3.79
N ASP A 33 -15.91 -1.55 2.56
CA ASP A 33 -15.67 -2.50 1.46
C ASP A 33 -14.39 -3.29 1.76
N LEU A 34 -13.28 -2.60 2.04
CA LEU A 34 -12.02 -3.25 2.41
C LEU A 34 -12.13 -4.03 3.73
N ALA A 35 -12.88 -3.51 4.71
CA ALA A 35 -13.11 -4.21 5.98
C ALA A 35 -13.82 -5.55 5.79
N THR A 36 -14.79 -5.60 4.86
CA THR A 36 -15.58 -6.80 4.56
C THR A 36 -14.69 -7.91 4.00
N GLU A 37 -13.83 -7.58 3.03
CA GLU A 37 -12.87 -8.54 2.46
C GLU A 37 -11.85 -9.06 3.48
N LEU A 38 -11.55 -8.24 4.49
CA LEU A 38 -10.64 -8.61 5.59
C LEU A 38 -11.34 -9.36 6.73
N GLY A 39 -12.67 -9.53 6.69
CA GLY A 39 -13.44 -10.13 7.77
C GLY A 39 -13.37 -9.34 9.08
N ILE A 40 -13.20 -8.02 9.01
CA ILE A 40 -13.10 -7.13 10.18
C ILE A 40 -14.20 -6.07 10.17
N THR A 41 -14.35 -5.37 11.30
CA THR A 41 -15.31 -4.26 11.38
C THR A 41 -14.80 -3.01 10.67
N LYS A 42 -15.71 -2.16 10.17
CA LYS A 42 -15.37 -0.81 9.66
C LYS A 42 -14.55 0.01 10.67
N ASN A 43 -14.88 -0.10 11.97
CA ASN A 43 -14.15 0.59 13.02
C ASN A 43 -12.71 0.09 13.14
N GLN A 44 -12.49 -1.22 13.05
CA GLN A 44 -11.15 -1.81 13.06
C GLN A 44 -10.34 -1.37 11.83
N MET A 45 -10.95 -1.34 10.64
CA MET A 45 -10.31 -0.82 9.43
C MET A 45 -9.90 0.66 9.59
N SER A 46 -10.80 1.50 10.12
CA SER A 46 -10.48 2.90 10.44
C SER A 46 -9.33 3.01 11.44
N ARG A 47 -9.30 2.17 12.48
CA ARG A 47 -8.19 2.15 13.44
C ARG A 47 -6.87 1.74 12.79
N ILE A 48 -6.88 0.78 11.86
CA ILE A 48 -5.68 0.39 11.10
C ILE A 48 -5.19 1.58 10.27
N GLU A 49 -6.06 2.22 9.50
CA GLU A 49 -5.72 3.36 8.64
C GLU A 49 -5.17 4.57 9.40
N ASN A 50 -5.59 4.73 10.66
CA ASN A 50 -5.14 5.80 11.55
C ASN A 50 -4.02 5.34 12.51
N GLY A 51 -3.40 4.18 12.30
CA GLY A 51 -2.30 3.68 13.12
C GLY A 51 -2.66 3.36 14.58
N ARG A 52 -3.94 3.15 14.89
CA ARG A 52 -4.49 2.84 16.22
C ARG A 52 -4.79 1.34 16.43
N ALA A 53 -4.52 0.52 15.42
CA ALA A 53 -4.62 -0.93 15.45
C ALA A 53 -3.57 -1.54 14.53
N ASN A 54 -3.05 -2.71 14.90
CA ASN A 54 -2.06 -3.41 14.09
C ASN A 54 -2.73 -4.00 12.85
N CYS A 55 -2.08 -3.85 11.70
CA CYS A 55 -2.38 -4.63 10.51
C CYS A 55 -1.52 -5.89 10.57
N THR A 56 -2.17 -7.06 10.59
CA THR A 56 -1.48 -8.35 10.63
C THR A 56 -0.95 -8.73 9.25
N ILE A 57 0.03 -9.63 9.19
CA ILE A 57 0.58 -10.11 7.91
C ILE A 57 -0.50 -10.73 6.99
N PRO A 58 -1.44 -11.57 7.47
CA PRO A 58 -2.53 -12.06 6.62
C PRO A 58 -3.42 -10.95 6.04
N GLN A 59 -3.76 -9.95 6.85
CA GLN A 59 -4.52 -8.79 6.37
C GLN A 59 -3.74 -8.03 5.30
N LEU A 60 -2.44 -7.82 5.52
CA LEU A 60 -1.58 -7.12 4.58
C LEU A 60 -1.46 -7.85 3.23
N TYR A 61 -1.39 -9.18 3.25
CA TYR A 61 -1.38 -10.02 2.05
C TYR A 61 -2.66 -9.85 1.22
N ILE A 62 -3.82 -9.78 1.87
CA ILE A 62 -5.11 -9.55 1.20
C ILE A 62 -5.19 -8.10 0.69
N ILE A 63 -4.81 -7.11 1.52
CA ILE A 63 -4.81 -5.69 1.16
C ILE A 63 -3.96 -5.44 -0.10
N ALA A 64 -2.76 -6.01 -0.17
CA ALA A 64 -1.87 -5.83 -1.31
C ALA A 64 -2.51 -6.27 -2.65
N GLN A 65 -3.25 -7.38 -2.62
CA GLN A 65 -3.97 -7.90 -3.79
C GLN A 65 -5.15 -7.02 -4.17
N ILE A 66 -6.00 -6.65 -3.20
CA ILE A 66 -7.19 -5.83 -3.45
C ILE A 66 -6.80 -4.44 -3.97
N LEU A 67 -5.75 -3.84 -3.38
CA LEU A 67 -5.29 -2.51 -3.73
C LEU A 67 -4.28 -2.48 -4.88
N ASN A 68 -4.03 -3.63 -5.50
CA ASN A 68 -3.08 -3.80 -6.61
C ASN A 68 -1.73 -3.10 -6.37
N CYS A 69 -1.12 -3.35 -5.21
CA CYS A 69 0.12 -2.72 -4.81
C CYS A 69 1.07 -3.68 -4.09
N SER A 70 2.36 -3.36 -4.07
CA SER A 70 3.34 -4.17 -3.35
C SER A 70 3.30 -3.90 -1.84
N VAL A 71 3.61 -4.92 -1.05
CA VAL A 71 3.84 -4.77 0.39
C VAL A 71 5.01 -3.81 0.67
N ASP A 72 6.05 -3.84 -0.18
CA ASP A 72 7.20 -2.93 -0.10
C ASP A 72 6.77 -1.45 -0.21
N TYR A 73 5.81 -1.13 -1.09
CA TYR A 73 5.22 0.20 -1.15
C TYR A 73 4.49 0.56 0.16
N LEU A 74 3.65 -0.34 0.67
CA LEU A 74 2.91 -0.10 1.91
C LEU A 74 3.86 0.15 3.09
N PHE A 75 5.00 -0.54 3.14
CA PHE A 75 5.96 -0.47 4.25
C PHE A 75 6.98 0.66 4.10
N PHE A 76 7.52 0.89 2.91
CA PHE A 76 8.64 1.80 2.69
C PHE A 76 8.36 2.96 1.72
N LYS A 77 7.17 3.03 1.12
CA LYS A 77 6.75 4.09 0.18
C LYS A 77 7.71 4.16 -1.01
N ARG A 78 8.30 3.02 -1.35
CA ARG A 78 9.08 2.85 -2.55
C ARG A 78 8.07 2.68 -3.66
N ASP A 79 7.78 3.78 -4.34
CA ASP A 79 7.21 3.66 -5.67
C ASP A 79 8.26 2.93 -6.53
N THR A 80 7.83 1.90 -7.26
CA THR A 80 8.63 1.40 -8.38
C THR A 80 8.66 2.50 -9.43
N GLN A 81 9.55 3.48 -9.27
CA GLN A 81 9.78 4.51 -10.25
C GLN A 81 10.64 3.90 -11.36
N TYR A 82 10.00 3.67 -12.50
CA TYR A 82 10.73 3.44 -13.74
C TYR A 82 11.50 4.72 -14.08
N SER A 83 12.75 4.58 -14.51
CA SER A 83 13.52 5.70 -15.02
C SER A 83 12.83 6.30 -16.26
N VAL A 84 13.15 7.55 -16.58
CA VAL A 84 12.61 8.20 -17.79
C VAL A 84 12.95 7.40 -19.04
N GLU A 85 14.13 6.78 -19.09
CA GLU A 85 14.58 5.91 -20.17
C GLU A 85 13.72 4.65 -20.27
N GLN A 86 13.38 4.04 -19.13
CA GLN A 86 12.50 2.87 -19.09
C GLN A 86 11.08 3.21 -19.57
N ILE A 87 10.54 4.36 -19.15
CA ILE A 87 9.23 4.83 -19.61
C ILE A 87 9.24 5.10 -21.12
N ASN A 88 10.29 5.74 -21.63
CA ASN A 88 10.45 6.00 -23.06
C ASN A 88 10.53 4.70 -23.86
N ALA A 89 11.33 3.73 -23.40
CA ALA A 89 11.43 2.42 -24.04
C ALA A 89 10.07 1.68 -24.09
N ILE A 90 9.30 1.71 -23.00
CA ILE A 90 7.95 1.11 -22.96
C ILE A 90 7.02 1.80 -23.95
N ASN A 91 7.04 3.13 -24.03
CA ASN A 91 6.20 3.89 -24.95
C ASN A 91 6.53 3.59 -26.41
N GLU A 92 7.82 3.48 -26.77
CA GLU A 92 8.22 3.06 -28.12
C GLU A 92 7.76 1.63 -28.41
N LEU A 93 7.86 0.73 -27.45
CA LEU A 93 7.40 -0.65 -27.61
C LEU A 93 5.88 -0.72 -27.84
N ILE A 94 5.08 0.05 -27.09
CA ILE A 94 3.61 0.13 -27.26
C ILE A 94 3.22 0.64 -28.65
N LYS A 95 3.98 1.59 -29.23
CA LYS A 95 3.72 2.09 -30.59
C LYS A 95 3.89 1.04 -31.68
N VAL A 96 4.74 0.03 -31.45
CA VAL A 96 4.97 -1.07 -32.41
C VAL A 96 3.80 -2.05 -32.43
N PHE A 97 3.08 -2.19 -31.31
CA PHE A 97 1.95 -3.11 -31.15
C PHE A 97 0.57 -2.46 -31.35
N LYS A 98 0.51 -1.16 -31.68
CA LYS A 98 -0.70 -0.43 -32.06
C LYS A 98 -0.67 -0.13 -33.55
#